data_AF-A0AAD3TX28-F1
#
_entry.id   AF-A0AAD3TX28-F1
#
_cell.length_a   1.000
_cell.length_b   1.000
_cell.length_c   1.000
_cell.angle_alpha   90.00
_cell.angle_beta   90.00
_cell.angle_gamma   90.00
#
_symmetry.space_group_name_H-M   'P 1'
#
loop_
_entity.id
_entity.type
_entity.pdbx_description
1 polymer ?
#
loop_
_entity_poly.entity_id
_entity_poly.type
_entity_poly.pdbx_seq_one_letter_code
_entity_poly.pdbx_strand_id
1 'polypeptide(L)'
;MSPDVGSRRTQPGITIRPRLPTDMPALCDLLARQQPVSQYPIKWPLSIPVPDFIQRPGESASFVAEHQGQILGHVAVRHGLGGPRNEAELTTRWAAGHECAESDVRVISVLFIDPEWAGRGVGSLLLRVATDAARDGGGRPCLDVVVDSKGPLAFYRRFGWVVVGEWRAPWAREGVAVYLMILPSDDEVVRHRGTRNGGMYLAATLGTASVLLDWEHHRTKDSDEVKVIAALFPKDDLMVTVHLLLVTGQQTTLNPVLETEPLVGS
;
A
#
# COMPACT_ATOMS: atom_id res chain seq x y z
N MET A 1 25.98 -6.21 -17.15
CA MET A 1 25.69 -4.79 -16.82
C MET A 1 24.52 -4.80 -15.85
N SER A 2 24.80 -4.62 -14.56
CA SER A 2 23.76 -4.51 -13.52
C SER A 2 23.10 -3.14 -13.60
N PRO A 3 21.77 -3.04 -13.46
CA PRO A 3 21.11 -1.74 -13.37
C PRO A 3 21.44 -1.12 -12.01
N ASP A 4 21.97 0.10 -12.04
CA ASP A 4 22.21 0.96 -10.89
C ASP A 4 20.86 1.38 -10.30
N VAL A 5 20.46 0.74 -9.19
CA VAL A 5 19.27 1.11 -8.41
C VAL A 5 19.64 2.34 -7.59
N GLY A 6 19.59 3.49 -8.26
CA GLY A 6 20.02 4.79 -7.73
C GLY A 6 19.35 5.17 -6.41
N SER A 7 20.20 5.57 -5.47
CA SER A 7 19.85 6.20 -4.19
C SER A 7 18.83 7.35 -4.37
N ARG A 8 17.67 7.26 -3.71
CA ARG A 8 16.67 8.35 -3.68
C ARG A 8 16.87 9.19 -2.41
N ARG A 9 17.28 10.45 -2.57
CA ARG A 9 17.27 11.46 -1.49
C ARG A 9 15.83 11.90 -1.25
N THR A 10 15.33 11.78 -0.02
CA THR A 10 13.98 12.25 0.33
C THR A 10 13.97 12.81 1.75
N GLN A 11 13.52 14.06 1.90
CA GLN A 11 13.70 14.97 3.06
C GLN A 11 15.18 15.37 3.34
N PRO A 12 15.46 16.55 3.96
CA PRO A 12 16.83 17.03 4.13
C PRO A 12 17.69 16.03 4.92
N GLY A 13 18.53 15.28 4.19
CA GLY A 13 19.57 14.42 4.73
C GLY A 13 19.22 12.94 4.89
N ILE A 14 17.99 12.49 4.69
CA ILE A 14 17.66 11.04 4.77
C ILE A 14 17.77 10.41 3.38
N THR A 15 18.49 9.29 3.33
CA THR A 15 18.73 8.54 2.10
C THR A 15 18.21 7.12 2.27
N ILE A 16 17.46 6.63 1.28
CA ILE A 16 17.09 5.20 1.20
C ILE A 16 18.00 4.53 0.19
N ARG A 17 18.64 3.44 0.59
CA ARG A 17 19.55 2.66 -0.26
C ARG A 17 19.43 1.16 0.01
N PRO A 18 19.89 0.29 -0.91
CA PRO A 18 20.01 -1.14 -0.64
C PRO A 18 20.82 -1.42 0.63
N ARG A 19 20.42 -2.45 1.38
CA ARG A 19 21.17 -2.95 2.55
C ARG A 19 22.47 -3.59 2.08
N LEU A 20 23.57 -3.24 2.73
CA LEU A 20 24.89 -3.85 2.53
C LEU A 20 25.17 -4.86 3.65
N PRO A 21 26.02 -5.88 3.41
CA PRO A 21 26.44 -6.81 4.47
C PRO A 21 27.05 -6.10 5.69
N THR A 22 27.73 -4.98 5.48
CA THR A 22 28.35 -4.16 6.53
C THR A 22 27.35 -3.43 7.42
N ASP A 23 26.08 -3.32 7.03
CA ASP A 23 25.04 -2.68 7.85
C ASP A 23 24.54 -3.60 8.97
N MET A 24 24.80 -4.91 8.89
CA MET A 24 24.21 -5.91 9.78
C MET A 24 24.48 -5.66 11.28
N PRO A 25 25.70 -5.29 11.72
CA PRO A 25 25.92 -4.94 13.13
C PRO A 25 25.02 -3.79 13.60
N ALA A 26 24.96 -2.70 12.83
CA ALA A 26 24.14 -1.53 13.17
C ALA A 26 22.64 -1.85 13.17
N LEU A 27 22.19 -2.74 12.29
CA LEU A 27 20.81 -3.22 12.23
C LEU A 27 20.44 -4.12 13.42
N CYS A 28 21.34 -5.00 13.84
CA CYS A 28 21.17 -5.81 15.05
C CYS A 28 21.01 -4.92 16.29
N ASP A 29 21.90 -3.93 16.43
CA ASP A 29 21.86 -2.97 17.54
C ASP A 29 20.56 -2.18 17.49
N LEU A 30 20.19 -1.64 16.33
CA LEU A 30 18.96 -0.87 16.16
C LEU A 30 17.72 -1.71 16.50
N LEU A 31 17.63 -2.94 16.00
CA LEU A 31 16.49 -3.83 16.24
C LEU A 31 16.32 -4.09 17.76
N ALA A 32 17.42 -4.32 18.47
CA ALA A 32 17.42 -4.51 19.92
C ALA A 32 17.02 -3.23 20.67
N ARG A 33 17.56 -2.06 20.28
CA ARG A 33 17.26 -0.77 20.91
C ARG A 33 15.79 -0.37 20.77
N GLN A 34 15.18 -0.63 19.62
CA GLN A 34 13.79 -0.21 19.36
C GLN A 34 12.75 -1.16 19.95
N GLN A 35 13.11 -2.42 20.25
CA GLN A 35 12.17 -3.46 20.68
C GLN A 35 11.39 -3.11 21.95
N PRO A 36 11.99 -2.53 23.02
CA PRO A 36 11.25 -2.15 24.22
C PRO A 36 10.18 -1.08 23.99
N VAL A 37 10.32 -0.26 22.94
CA VAL A 37 9.40 0.84 22.61
C VAL A 37 8.31 0.37 21.65
N SER A 38 8.68 -0.38 20.61
CA SER A 38 7.75 -0.80 19.56
C SER A 38 7.05 -2.13 19.85
N GLN A 39 7.61 -2.93 20.77
CA GLN A 39 7.25 -4.33 21.01
C GLN A 39 7.39 -5.23 19.76
N TYR A 40 8.07 -4.75 18.72
CA TYR A 40 8.46 -5.52 17.55
C TYR A 40 9.95 -5.87 17.67
N PRO A 41 10.38 -7.12 17.42
CA PRO A 41 9.55 -8.31 17.25
C PRO A 41 8.79 -8.65 18.54
N ILE A 42 7.60 -9.24 18.38
CA ILE A 42 6.73 -9.64 19.52
C ILE A 42 7.47 -10.58 20.47
N LYS A 43 8.20 -11.54 19.89
CA LYS A 43 9.03 -12.46 20.65
C LYS A 43 10.42 -11.85 20.82
N TRP A 44 10.75 -11.48 22.05
CA TRP A 44 12.06 -11.03 22.44
C TRP A 44 12.45 -11.61 23.81
N PRO A 45 13.65 -12.18 23.98
CA PRO A 45 14.69 -12.42 22.98
C PRO A 45 14.22 -13.38 21.86
N LEU A 46 14.83 -13.25 20.68
CA LEU A 46 14.54 -14.12 19.54
C LEU A 46 15.01 -15.55 19.82
N SER A 47 14.32 -16.54 19.24
CA SER A 47 14.75 -17.95 19.28
C SER A 47 15.71 -18.34 18.16
N ILE A 48 16.15 -17.35 17.37
CA ILE A 48 17.15 -17.46 16.32
C ILE A 48 18.12 -16.27 16.47
N PRO A 49 19.34 -16.34 15.91
CA PRO A 49 20.23 -15.20 15.84
C PRO A 49 19.54 -13.97 15.22
N VAL A 50 19.85 -12.78 15.75
CA VAL A 50 19.29 -11.51 15.26
C VAL A 50 19.55 -11.28 13.75
N PRO A 51 20.75 -11.57 13.21
CA PRO A 51 20.99 -11.47 11.77
C PRO A 51 20.03 -12.33 10.93
N ASP A 52 19.75 -13.56 11.36
CA ASP A 52 18.87 -14.50 10.66
C ASP A 52 17.39 -14.07 10.71
N PHE A 53 17.02 -13.26 11.70
CA PHE A 53 15.71 -12.62 11.74
C PHE A 53 15.60 -11.46 10.74
N ILE A 54 16.68 -10.68 10.59
CA ILE A 54 16.75 -9.50 9.71
C ILE A 54 16.83 -9.93 8.25
N GLN A 55 17.73 -10.85 7.92
CA GLN A 55 17.92 -11.41 6.59
C GLN A 55 17.41 -12.84 6.55
N ARG A 56 16.18 -13.00 6.05
CA ARG A 56 15.51 -14.31 5.97
C ARG A 56 15.70 -14.96 4.60
N PRO A 57 15.62 -16.30 4.49
CA PRO A 57 15.53 -16.97 3.20
C PRO A 57 14.39 -16.41 2.33
N GLY A 58 14.64 -16.35 1.02
CA GLY A 58 13.70 -15.82 0.03
C GLY A 58 13.66 -14.28 -0.06
N GLU A 59 14.58 -13.56 0.58
CA GLU A 59 14.74 -12.12 0.40
C GLU A 59 15.13 -11.77 -1.04
N SER A 60 14.30 -10.97 -1.70
CA SER A 60 14.50 -10.48 -3.06
C SER A 60 15.02 -9.05 -3.10
N ALA A 61 14.72 -8.24 -2.08
CA ALA A 61 15.27 -6.90 -1.91
C ALA A 61 15.29 -6.51 -0.43
N SER A 62 16.21 -5.64 -0.04
CA SER A 62 16.21 -5.02 1.29
C SER A 62 16.83 -3.63 1.23
N PHE A 63 16.29 -2.74 2.07
CA PHE A 63 16.66 -1.33 2.09
C PHE A 63 16.90 -0.86 3.51
N VAL A 64 17.81 0.09 3.65
CA VAL A 64 18.06 0.83 4.88
C VAL A 64 17.78 2.31 4.66
N ALA A 65 17.34 2.96 5.73
CA ALA A 65 17.33 4.41 5.81
C ALA A 65 18.61 4.86 6.50
N GLU A 66 19.30 5.84 5.93
CA GLU A 66 20.56 6.36 6.46
C GLU A 66 20.53 7.88 6.55
N HIS A 67 21.11 8.41 7.63
CA HIS A 67 21.43 9.83 7.78
C HIS A 67 22.85 9.98 8.32
N GLN A 68 23.74 10.63 7.56
CA GLN A 68 25.13 10.90 7.96
C GLN A 68 25.87 9.65 8.49
N GLY A 69 25.73 8.50 7.80
CA GLY A 69 26.34 7.23 8.22
C GLY A 69 25.58 6.46 9.31
N GLN A 70 24.56 7.06 9.94
CA GLN A 70 23.72 6.38 10.93
C GLN A 70 22.57 5.64 10.23
N ILE A 71 22.44 4.34 10.52
CA ILE A 71 21.28 3.54 10.10
C ILE A 71 20.07 3.90 10.97
N LEU A 72 19.00 4.34 10.31
CA LEU A 72 17.75 4.81 10.92
C LEU A 72 16.60 3.81 10.82
N GLY A 73 16.76 2.75 10.03
CA GLY A 73 15.70 1.77 9.84
C GLY A 73 15.97 0.81 8.69
N HIS A 74 15.08 -0.15 8.55
CA HIS A 74 15.21 -1.27 7.64
C HIS A 74 13.85 -1.73 7.14
N VAL A 75 13.83 -2.31 5.94
CA VAL A 75 12.71 -3.07 5.38
C VAL A 75 13.24 -4.12 4.41
N ALA A 76 12.56 -5.26 4.33
CA ALA A 76 12.85 -6.32 3.38
C ALA A 76 11.62 -6.69 2.55
N VAL A 77 11.85 -7.16 1.33
CA VAL A 77 10.87 -7.77 0.44
C VAL A 77 11.29 -9.21 0.21
N ARG A 78 10.34 -10.13 0.32
CA ARG A 78 10.59 -11.57 0.14
C ARG A 78 9.54 -12.17 -0.79
N HIS A 79 9.86 -13.30 -1.42
CA HIS A 79 8.85 -14.12 -2.08
C HIS A 79 7.96 -14.81 -1.02
N GLY A 80 6.67 -15.01 -1.33
CA GLY A 80 5.73 -15.68 -0.42
C GLY A 80 6.05 -17.17 -0.19
N LEU A 81 6.79 -17.80 -1.09
CA LEU A 81 7.20 -19.19 -0.99
C LEU A 81 8.63 -19.28 -0.37
N GLY A 82 8.77 -19.92 0.79
CA GLY A 82 10.09 -20.31 1.34
C GLY A 82 10.54 -19.70 2.68
N GLY A 83 9.65 -19.09 3.47
CA GLY A 83 10.00 -18.66 4.83
C GLY A 83 10.19 -19.84 5.81
N PRO A 84 11.07 -19.73 6.83
CA PRO A 84 11.39 -20.81 7.79
C PRO A 84 10.23 -21.29 8.69
N ARG A 85 8.99 -20.84 8.46
CA ARG A 85 7.80 -21.16 9.27
C ARG A 85 6.65 -21.80 8.49
N ASN A 86 6.88 -22.29 7.26
CA ASN A 86 5.81 -22.84 6.41
C ASN A 86 4.66 -21.83 6.25
N GLU A 87 4.99 -20.63 5.74
CA GLU A 87 4.06 -19.53 5.51
C GLU A 87 3.10 -19.79 4.31
N ALA A 88 2.99 -21.04 3.84
CA ALA A 88 2.21 -21.41 2.67
C ALA A 88 0.75 -20.96 2.78
N GLU A 89 0.12 -21.14 3.94
CA GLU A 89 -1.26 -20.70 4.15
C GLU A 89 -1.43 -19.18 4.01
N LEU A 90 -0.47 -18.40 4.51
CA LEU A 90 -0.52 -16.94 4.39
C LEU A 90 -0.36 -16.52 2.93
N THR A 91 0.56 -17.17 2.21
CA THR A 91 0.79 -16.95 0.77
C THR A 91 -0.45 -17.27 -0.05
N THR A 92 -1.11 -18.39 0.20
CA THR A 92 -2.39 -18.73 -0.45
C THR A 92 -3.45 -17.65 -0.18
N ARG A 93 -3.57 -17.17 1.06
CA ARG A 93 -4.56 -16.14 1.42
C ARG A 93 -4.26 -14.77 0.79
N TRP A 94 -2.99 -14.36 0.74
CA TRP A 94 -2.59 -13.13 0.05
C TRP A 94 -2.79 -13.24 -1.46
N ALA A 95 -2.44 -14.37 -2.06
CA ALA A 95 -2.67 -14.63 -3.48
C ALA A 95 -4.16 -14.58 -3.83
N ALA A 96 -5.01 -15.21 -3.01
CA ALA A 96 -6.46 -15.13 -3.15
C ALA A 96 -6.97 -13.69 -3.02
N GLY A 97 -6.45 -12.91 -2.06
CA GLY A 97 -6.82 -11.50 -1.88
C GLY A 97 -6.46 -10.63 -3.09
N HIS A 98 -5.35 -10.94 -3.77
CA HIS A 98 -4.92 -10.28 -5.00
C HIS A 98 -5.53 -10.87 -6.27
N GLU A 99 -6.20 -12.02 -6.20
CA GLU A 99 -6.62 -12.82 -7.35
C GLU A 99 -5.44 -13.15 -8.29
N CYS A 100 -4.28 -13.48 -7.72
CA CYS A 100 -3.04 -13.75 -8.45
C CYS A 100 -2.48 -15.16 -8.18
N ALA A 101 -1.41 -15.53 -8.89
CA ALA A 101 -0.67 -16.75 -8.57
C ALA A 101 0.18 -16.54 -7.31
N GLU A 102 0.36 -17.59 -6.50
CA GLU A 102 1.22 -17.54 -5.30
C GLU A 102 2.66 -17.11 -5.60
N SER A 103 3.16 -17.44 -6.80
CA SER A 103 4.48 -17.02 -7.29
C SER A 103 4.62 -15.51 -7.43
N ASP A 104 3.52 -14.77 -7.53
CA ASP A 104 3.52 -13.32 -7.77
C ASP A 104 3.52 -12.55 -6.46
N VAL A 105 3.18 -13.19 -5.34
CA VAL A 105 3.15 -12.58 -4.01
C VAL A 105 4.53 -12.11 -3.59
N ARG A 106 4.60 -10.90 -3.04
CA ARG A 106 5.81 -10.26 -2.49
C ARG A 106 5.52 -9.74 -1.08
N VAL A 107 6.14 -10.36 -0.09
CA VAL A 107 5.93 -10.06 1.32
C VAL A 107 6.87 -8.94 1.76
N ILE A 108 6.31 -7.79 2.11
CA ILE A 108 7.05 -6.72 2.81
C ILE A 108 7.14 -7.10 4.28
N SER A 109 8.38 -7.21 4.78
CA SER A 109 8.65 -7.72 6.13
C SER A 109 9.84 -7.03 6.78
N VAL A 110 10.03 -7.27 8.08
CA VAL A 110 11.17 -6.76 8.86
C VAL A 110 11.28 -5.22 8.76
N LEU A 111 10.14 -4.53 8.80
CA LEU A 111 10.08 -3.07 8.83
C LEU A 111 10.24 -2.57 10.28
N PHE A 112 11.36 -1.91 10.56
CA PHE A 112 11.59 -1.24 11.85
C PHE A 112 12.41 0.03 11.65
N ILE A 113 12.25 1.00 12.55
CA ILE A 113 12.95 2.28 12.51
C ILE A 113 13.50 2.65 13.89
N ASP A 114 14.43 3.58 13.92
CA ASP A 114 14.91 4.22 15.14
C ASP A 114 13.79 5.06 15.78
N PRO A 115 13.41 4.81 17.05
CA PRO A 115 12.36 5.56 17.74
C PRO A 115 12.63 7.07 17.79
N GLU A 116 13.90 7.51 17.82
CA GLU A 116 14.26 8.94 17.82
C GLU A 116 13.91 9.64 16.50
N TRP A 117 13.73 8.84 15.44
CA TRP A 117 13.36 9.27 14.10
C TRP A 117 11.90 8.94 13.74
N ALA A 118 11.11 8.44 14.69
CA ALA A 118 9.68 8.27 14.53
C ALA A 118 8.97 9.61 14.25
N GLY A 119 7.89 9.57 13.47
CA GLY A 119 7.15 10.78 13.08
C GLY A 119 7.84 11.65 12.01
N ARG A 120 9.08 11.35 11.63
CA ARG A 120 9.85 12.11 10.60
C ARG A 120 9.72 11.52 9.19
N GLY A 121 8.78 10.61 8.97
CA GLY A 121 8.56 10.00 7.65
C GLY A 121 9.52 8.87 7.24
N VAL A 122 10.51 8.49 8.07
CA VAL A 122 11.45 7.39 7.76
C VAL A 122 10.74 6.10 7.34
N GLY A 123 9.79 5.63 8.16
CA GLY A 123 9.00 4.44 7.85
C GLY A 123 8.18 4.58 6.57
N SER A 124 7.71 5.80 6.25
CA SER A 124 6.99 6.08 5.00
C SER A 124 7.89 5.96 3.77
N LEU A 125 9.14 6.43 3.88
CA LEU A 125 10.12 6.34 2.80
C LEU A 125 10.54 4.89 2.55
N LEU A 126 10.82 4.14 3.62
CA LEU A 126 11.12 2.71 3.56
C LEU A 126 9.97 1.92 2.93
N LEU A 127 8.74 2.14 3.41
CA LEU A 127 7.57 1.43 2.88
C LEU A 127 7.36 1.71 1.38
N ARG A 128 7.53 2.95 0.93
CA ARG A 128 7.41 3.31 -0.50
C ARG A 128 8.43 2.57 -1.36
N VAL A 129 9.70 2.61 -0.99
CA VAL A 129 10.76 1.93 -1.76
C VAL A 129 10.57 0.41 -1.76
N ALA A 130 10.19 -0.18 -0.63
CA ALA A 130 9.86 -1.60 -0.56
C ALA A 130 8.63 -1.96 -1.42
N THR A 131 7.63 -1.08 -1.47
CA THR A 131 6.44 -1.27 -2.30
C THR A 131 6.78 -1.20 -3.80
N ASP A 132 7.60 -0.23 -4.21
CA ASP A 132 8.08 -0.14 -5.59
C ASP A 132 8.85 -1.42 -5.98
N ALA A 133 9.76 -1.88 -5.12
CA ALA A 133 10.50 -3.13 -5.35
C ALA A 133 9.59 -4.38 -5.34
N ALA A 134 8.55 -4.40 -4.51
CA ALA A 134 7.57 -5.49 -4.46
C ALA A 134 6.65 -5.51 -5.69
N ARG A 135 6.50 -4.41 -6.41
CA ARG A 135 5.72 -4.33 -7.66
C ARG A 135 6.55 -4.64 -8.90
N ASP A 136 7.87 -4.61 -8.78
CA ASP A 136 8.76 -4.86 -9.90
C ASP A 136 8.47 -6.22 -10.54
N GLY A 137 8.47 -6.26 -11.87
CA GLY A 137 8.09 -7.45 -12.64
C GLY A 137 6.65 -7.94 -12.44
N GLY A 138 5.73 -7.10 -11.95
CA GLY A 138 4.32 -7.46 -11.73
C GLY A 138 4.03 -8.14 -10.38
N GLY A 139 4.97 -8.05 -9.43
CA GLY A 139 4.78 -8.59 -8.08
C GLY A 139 3.59 -7.95 -7.34
N ARG A 140 3.02 -8.72 -6.40
CA ARG A 140 1.79 -8.41 -5.67
C ARG A 140 2.11 -8.18 -4.19
N PRO A 141 2.21 -6.92 -3.72
CA PRO A 141 2.70 -6.60 -2.38
C PRO A 141 1.71 -6.98 -1.28
N CYS A 142 2.18 -7.74 -0.31
CA CYS A 142 1.43 -8.15 0.86
C CYS A 142 2.25 -7.99 2.16
N LEU A 143 1.56 -7.99 3.30
CA LEU A 143 2.17 -8.02 4.63
C LEU A 143 1.18 -8.54 5.67
N ASP A 144 1.68 -8.83 6.87
CA ASP A 144 0.88 -9.11 8.06
C ASP A 144 1.14 -8.12 9.19
N VAL A 145 0.11 -7.83 9.97
CA VAL A 145 0.15 -6.89 11.10
C VAL A 145 -0.53 -7.49 12.30
N VAL A 146 0.11 -7.45 13.47
CA VAL A 146 -0.49 -7.92 14.72
C VAL A 146 -1.77 -7.12 15.03
N VAL A 147 -2.87 -7.81 15.27
CA VAL A 147 -4.19 -7.21 15.50
C VAL A 147 -4.18 -6.20 16.64
N ASP A 148 -3.50 -6.51 17.75
CA ASP A 148 -3.44 -5.66 18.93
C ASP A 148 -2.54 -4.42 18.77
N SER A 149 -1.85 -4.29 17.63
CA SER A 149 -0.99 -3.15 17.32
C SER A 149 -1.79 -2.00 16.66
N LYS A 150 -2.19 -1.00 17.46
CA LYS A 150 -3.00 0.13 16.95
C LYS A 150 -2.23 1.05 15.99
N GLY A 151 -0.91 1.17 16.14
CA GLY A 151 -0.07 2.07 15.33
C GLY A 151 0.15 1.58 13.89
N PRO A 152 0.69 0.37 13.68
CA PRO A 152 1.00 -0.15 12.35
C PRO A 152 -0.21 -0.27 11.42
N LEU A 153 -1.39 -0.68 11.92
CA LEU A 153 -2.58 -0.84 11.07
C LEU A 153 -3.04 0.48 10.45
N ALA A 154 -3.11 1.56 11.23
CA ALA A 154 -3.47 2.89 10.74
C ALA A 154 -2.41 3.43 9.77
N PHE A 155 -1.13 3.16 10.05
CA PHE A 155 -0.02 3.49 9.17
C PHE A 155 -0.19 2.86 7.79
N TYR A 156 -0.38 1.54 7.68
CA TYR A 156 -0.55 0.88 6.38
C TYR A 156 -1.82 1.30 5.64
N ARG A 157 -2.95 1.46 6.34
CA ARG A 157 -4.20 1.94 5.71
C ARG A 157 -4.04 3.30 5.02
N ARG A 158 -3.24 4.20 5.58
CA ARG A 158 -2.93 5.50 4.96
C ARG A 158 -2.21 5.36 3.61
N PHE A 159 -1.50 4.27 3.38
CA PHE A 159 -0.83 3.96 2.11
C PHE A 159 -1.69 3.12 1.16
N GLY A 160 -2.99 2.94 1.45
CA GLY A 160 -3.92 2.21 0.58
C GLY A 160 -3.96 0.70 0.81
N TRP A 161 -3.26 0.20 1.84
CA TRP A 161 -3.31 -1.21 2.18
C TRP A 161 -4.68 -1.59 2.75
N VAL A 162 -5.21 -2.72 2.31
CA VAL A 162 -6.52 -3.24 2.72
C VAL A 162 -6.36 -4.58 3.43
N VAL A 163 -7.21 -4.83 4.42
CA VAL A 163 -7.25 -6.12 5.13
C VAL A 163 -8.06 -7.10 4.29
N VAL A 164 -7.49 -8.27 4.00
CA VAL A 164 -8.13 -9.37 3.24
C VAL A 164 -8.44 -10.58 4.11
N GLY A 165 -7.96 -10.60 5.35
CA GLY A 165 -8.28 -11.65 6.31
C GLY A 165 -7.60 -11.47 7.65
N GLU A 166 -7.98 -12.30 8.59
CA GLU A 166 -7.28 -12.51 9.85
C GLU A 166 -6.71 -13.93 9.86
N TRP A 167 -5.50 -14.09 10.39
CA TRP A 167 -4.90 -15.38 10.62
C TRP A 167 -4.39 -15.48 12.06
N ARG A 168 -4.53 -16.66 12.66
CA ARG A 168 -4.05 -16.95 14.00
C ARG A 168 -3.05 -18.08 13.90
N ALA A 169 -1.84 -17.84 14.38
CA ALA A 169 -0.80 -18.85 14.37
C ALA A 169 -1.21 -20.05 15.24
N PRO A 170 -1.44 -21.24 14.66
CA PRO A 170 -1.96 -22.39 15.42
C PRO A 170 -0.96 -22.94 16.44
N TRP A 171 0.33 -22.58 16.30
CA TRP A 171 1.43 -23.00 17.17
C TRP A 171 1.74 -22.01 18.30
N ALA A 172 1.11 -20.83 18.36
CA ALA A 172 1.34 -19.86 19.41
C ALA A 172 0.38 -20.12 20.59
N ARG A 173 0.92 -20.36 21.79
CA ARG A 173 0.14 -20.61 23.03
C ARG A 173 -0.88 -19.51 23.36
N GLU A 174 -0.61 -18.28 22.92
CA GLU A 174 -1.49 -17.11 23.10
C GLU A 174 -2.19 -16.68 21.79
N GLY A 175 -2.02 -17.44 20.70
CA GLY A 175 -2.72 -17.21 19.44
C GLY A 175 -2.60 -15.78 18.91
N VAL A 176 -1.37 -15.32 18.66
CA VAL A 176 -1.15 -14.00 18.05
C VAL A 176 -1.95 -13.91 16.76
N ALA A 177 -2.94 -13.03 16.77
CA ALA A 177 -3.75 -12.73 15.61
C ALA A 177 -3.03 -11.69 14.76
N VAL A 178 -3.01 -11.92 13.45
CA VAL A 178 -2.50 -10.97 12.47
C VAL A 178 -3.58 -10.66 11.44
N TYR A 179 -3.68 -9.39 11.05
CA TYR A 179 -4.36 -8.99 9.84
C TYR A 179 -3.46 -9.24 8.64
N LEU A 180 -3.98 -9.95 7.66
CA LEU A 180 -3.38 -10.11 6.35
C LEU A 180 -3.78 -8.92 5.50
N MET A 181 -2.80 -8.20 5.00
CA MET A 181 -3.02 -7.02 4.17
C MET A 181 -2.39 -7.18 2.80
N ILE A 182 -3.07 -6.61 1.81
CA ILE A 182 -2.55 -6.43 0.46
C ILE A 182 -2.54 -4.96 0.10
N LEU A 183 -1.69 -4.57 -0.86
CA LEU A 183 -1.80 -3.29 -1.52
C LEU A 183 -2.41 -3.49 -2.91
N PRO A 184 -3.69 -3.14 -3.12
CA PRO A 184 -4.35 -3.40 -4.39
C PRO A 184 -3.63 -2.76 -5.58
N SER A 185 -3.67 -3.44 -6.72
CA SER A 185 -3.31 -2.81 -8.00
C SER A 185 -4.40 -1.84 -8.46
N ASP A 186 -4.07 -0.89 -9.34
CA ASP A 186 -5.06 0.09 -9.85
C ASP A 186 -6.25 -0.63 -10.51
N ASP A 187 -6.00 -1.74 -11.21
CA ASP A 187 -7.04 -2.60 -11.79
C ASP A 187 -7.94 -3.24 -10.73
N GLU A 188 -7.36 -3.72 -9.62
CA GLU A 188 -8.12 -4.30 -8.49
C GLU A 188 -9.00 -3.23 -7.81
N VAL A 189 -8.49 -2.00 -7.69
CA VAL A 189 -9.25 -0.87 -7.12
C VAL A 189 -10.45 -0.51 -7.98
N VAL A 190 -10.29 -0.47 -9.31
CA VAL A 190 -11.40 -0.19 -10.24
C VAL A 190 -12.48 -1.29 -10.16
N ARG A 191 -12.07 -2.56 -10.11
CA ARG A 191 -13.00 -3.71 -9.97
C ARG A 191 -13.75 -3.71 -8.64
N HIS A 192 -13.07 -3.42 -7.53
CA HIS A 192 -13.70 -3.31 -6.20
C HIS A 192 -14.65 -2.10 -6.10
N ARG A 193 -14.34 -0.99 -6.78
CA ARG A 193 -15.22 0.19 -6.82
C ARG A 193 -16.46 -0.02 -7.70
N GLY A 194 -16.37 -0.86 -8.72
CA GLY A 194 -17.53 -1.28 -9.53
C GLY A 194 -18.59 -2.06 -8.73
N THR A 195 -18.23 -2.59 -7.54
CA THR A 195 -19.10 -3.42 -6.71
C THR A 195 -19.48 -2.81 -5.35
N ARG A 196 -18.87 -1.71 -4.89
CA ARG A 196 -19.28 -0.99 -3.66
C ARG A 196 -19.12 0.55 -3.76
N ASN A 197 -20.26 1.25 -3.81
CA ASN A 197 -20.51 2.67 -3.47
C ASN A 197 -19.34 3.66 -3.63
N GLY A 198 -19.06 4.07 -4.86
CA GLY A 198 -18.08 5.10 -5.23
C GLY A 198 -18.47 6.56 -4.94
N GLY A 199 -19.59 6.83 -4.26
CA GLY A 199 -20.09 8.21 -4.08
C GLY A 199 -19.37 9.05 -3.00
N MET A 200 -18.83 8.42 -1.95
CA MET A 200 -18.50 9.16 -0.71
C MET A 200 -17.11 9.82 -0.71
N TYR A 201 -16.08 9.18 -1.28
CA TYR A 201 -14.71 9.70 -1.27
C TYR A 201 -14.43 10.74 -2.36
N LEU A 202 -15.20 10.70 -3.45
CA LEU A 202 -15.09 11.69 -4.52
C LEU A 202 -15.63 13.06 -4.05
N ALA A 203 -16.73 13.08 -3.30
CA ALA A 203 -17.29 14.30 -2.72
C ALA A 203 -16.33 14.98 -1.73
N ALA A 204 -15.66 14.22 -0.87
CA ALA A 204 -14.70 14.76 0.10
C ALA A 204 -13.44 15.34 -0.58
N THR A 205 -12.95 14.69 -1.63
CA THR A 205 -11.78 15.14 -2.39
C THR A 205 -12.09 16.41 -3.19
N LEU A 206 -13.27 16.45 -3.84
CA LEU A 206 -13.74 17.63 -4.58
C LEU A 206 -14.05 18.81 -3.65
N GLY A 207 -14.66 18.55 -2.48
CA GLY A 207 -14.93 19.58 -1.47
C GLY A 207 -13.64 20.25 -0.98
N THR A 208 -12.61 19.47 -0.69
CA THR A 208 -11.31 20.00 -0.23
C THR A 208 -10.61 20.80 -1.34
N ALA A 209 -10.61 20.30 -2.58
CA ALA A 209 -10.02 21.00 -3.72
C ALA A 209 -10.76 22.32 -4.04
N SER A 210 -12.09 22.35 -3.91
CA SER A 210 -12.91 23.56 -4.16
C SER A 210 -12.57 24.73 -3.23
N VAL A 211 -12.00 24.46 -2.05
CA VAL A 211 -11.64 25.46 -1.05
C VAL A 211 -10.16 25.88 -1.11
N LEU A 212 -9.27 24.96 -1.50
CA LEU A 212 -7.80 25.16 -1.37
C LEU A 212 -7.10 25.63 -2.64
N LEU A 213 -7.77 25.63 -3.79
CA LEU A 213 -7.18 26.00 -5.08
C LEU A 213 -7.82 27.28 -5.63
N ASP A 214 -7.06 28.08 -6.38
CA ASP A 214 -7.57 29.21 -7.14
C ASP A 214 -8.19 28.70 -8.44
N TRP A 215 -9.51 28.82 -8.57
CA TRP A 215 -10.28 28.31 -9.70
C TRP A 215 -10.66 29.42 -10.67
N GLU A 216 -10.47 29.17 -11.97
CA GLU A 216 -10.98 30.02 -13.04
C GLU A 216 -12.17 29.35 -13.75
N HIS A 217 -13.34 29.97 -13.68
CA HIS A 217 -14.59 29.40 -14.21
C HIS A 217 -14.78 29.76 -15.68
N HIS A 218 -14.89 28.74 -16.53
CA HIS A 218 -15.22 28.88 -17.96
C HIS A 218 -16.60 28.28 -18.23
N ARG A 219 -17.55 29.13 -18.66
CA ARG A 219 -18.89 28.68 -19.06
C ARG A 219 -18.89 28.16 -20.49
N THR A 220 -19.55 27.04 -20.72
CA THR A 220 -19.86 26.51 -22.05
C THR A 220 -21.37 26.46 -22.27
N LYS A 221 -21.83 26.37 -23.53
CA LYS A 221 -23.27 26.31 -23.85
C LYS A 221 -24.01 25.15 -23.16
N ASP A 222 -23.32 24.06 -22.86
CA ASP A 222 -23.90 22.87 -22.21
C ASP A 222 -23.95 22.99 -20.66
N SER A 223 -23.29 24.01 -20.09
CA SER A 223 -23.19 24.18 -18.64
C SER A 223 -24.45 24.75 -17.97
N ASP A 224 -25.39 25.30 -18.74
CA ASP A 224 -26.64 25.88 -18.23
C ASP A 224 -27.78 24.84 -18.07
N GLU A 225 -27.67 23.67 -18.72
CA GLU A 225 -28.67 22.58 -18.63
C GLU A 225 -28.35 21.54 -17.54
N VAL A 226 -27.08 21.41 -17.16
CA VAL A 226 -26.60 20.45 -16.15
C VAL A 226 -26.07 21.21 -14.94
N LYS A 227 -26.77 21.11 -13.79
CA LYS A 227 -26.27 21.68 -12.53
C LYS A 227 -25.04 20.88 -12.06
N VAL A 228 -23.88 21.44 -12.39
CA VAL A 228 -22.50 21.07 -12.02
C VAL A 228 -21.80 20.13 -13.01
N ILE A 229 -21.01 20.73 -13.89
CA ILE A 229 -19.87 20.10 -14.58
C ILE A 229 -18.60 20.75 -14.02
N ALA A 230 -17.73 19.97 -13.38
CA ALA A 230 -16.37 20.40 -13.07
C ALA A 230 -15.42 19.60 -13.98
N ALA A 231 -14.92 20.22 -15.03
CA ALA A 231 -13.82 19.68 -15.82
C ALA A 231 -12.49 20.10 -15.17
N LEU A 232 -11.68 19.13 -14.76
CA LEU A 232 -10.35 19.35 -14.22
C LEU A 232 -9.36 19.44 -15.38
N PHE A 233 -8.73 20.61 -15.56
CA PHE A 233 -7.67 20.81 -16.54
C PHE A 233 -6.33 20.99 -15.82
N PRO A 234 -5.41 20.01 -15.88
CA PRO A 234 -4.03 20.23 -15.48
C PRO A 234 -3.38 21.25 -16.43
N LYS A 235 -2.46 22.06 -15.91
CA LYS A 235 -1.80 23.16 -16.65
C LYS A 235 -0.83 22.67 -17.75
N ASP A 236 -0.60 21.36 -17.86
CA ASP A 236 0.48 20.74 -18.64
C ASP A 236 -0.02 19.78 -19.74
N ASP A 237 -1.03 20.19 -20.52
CA ASP A 237 -1.47 19.57 -21.80
C ASP A 237 -1.85 18.06 -21.81
N LEU A 238 -2.07 17.43 -20.66
CA LEU A 238 -2.60 16.06 -20.60
C LEU A 238 -4.14 16.07 -20.60
N MET A 239 -4.75 15.73 -21.73
CA MET A 239 -6.21 15.63 -21.88
C MET A 239 -6.74 14.39 -21.16
N VAL A 240 -7.30 14.59 -19.96
CA VAL A 240 -8.12 13.58 -19.28
C VAL A 240 -9.53 14.12 -19.13
N THR A 241 -10.44 13.71 -20.02
CA THR A 241 -11.85 14.06 -19.92
C THR A 241 -12.53 13.11 -18.94
N VAL A 242 -12.98 13.62 -17.79
CA VAL A 242 -13.81 12.86 -16.84
C VAL A 242 -15.23 13.42 -16.90
N HIS A 243 -16.18 12.65 -17.45
CA HIS A 243 -17.60 12.99 -17.41
C HIS A 243 -18.20 12.51 -16.07
N LEU A 244 -18.62 13.44 -15.22
CA LEU A 244 -19.38 13.14 -14.01
C LEU A 244 -20.86 13.48 -14.24
N LEU A 245 -21.74 12.48 -14.14
CA LEU A 245 -23.19 12.68 -14.06
C LEU A 245 -23.59 12.63 -12.57
N LEU A 246 -23.97 13.78 -12.01
CA LEU A 246 -24.58 13.86 -10.67
C LEU A 246 -26.09 13.64 -10.81
N VAL A 247 -26.58 12.43 -10.51
CA VAL A 247 -28.02 12.20 -10.33
C VAL A 247 -28.39 12.73 -8.94
N THR A 248 -28.89 13.96 -8.87
CA THR A 248 -29.52 14.46 -7.64
C THR A 248 -30.87 13.78 -7.47
N GLY A 249 -31.06 13.10 -6.34
CA GLY A 249 -32.23 12.28 -6.06
C GLY A 249 -33.56 13.01 -6.23
N GLN A 250 -34.31 12.61 -7.27
CA GLN A 250 -35.72 12.31 -7.11
C GLN A 250 -35.90 10.83 -7.41
N GLN A 251 -36.57 10.14 -6.51
CA GLN A 251 -36.96 8.75 -6.64
C GLN A 251 -38.04 8.67 -7.73
N THR A 252 -37.64 8.57 -9.00
CA THR A 252 -38.53 8.15 -10.08
C THR A 252 -38.33 6.67 -10.32
N THR A 253 -39.31 5.88 -9.89
CA THR A 253 -39.51 4.50 -10.31
C THR A 253 -39.60 4.47 -11.84
N LEU A 254 -38.54 4.02 -12.50
CA LEU A 254 -38.61 3.66 -13.93
C LEU A 254 -38.83 2.15 -14.02
N ASN A 255 -40.06 1.76 -14.32
CA ASN A 255 -40.36 0.45 -14.86
C ASN A 255 -39.58 0.27 -16.17
N PRO A 256 -38.99 -0.90 -16.45
CA PRO A 256 -38.36 -1.15 -17.75
C PRO A 256 -39.47 -1.27 -18.80
N VAL A 257 -39.61 -0.26 -19.64
CA VAL A 257 -40.29 -0.41 -20.92
C VAL A 257 -39.25 -0.96 -21.89
N LEU A 258 -39.39 -2.25 -22.23
CA LEU A 258 -38.71 -2.88 -23.35
C LEU A 258 -39.34 -2.34 -24.64
N GLU A 259 -38.70 -1.36 -25.28
CA GLU A 259 -39.00 -1.04 -26.67
C GLU A 259 -38.10 -1.87 -27.58
N THR A 260 -38.69 -2.94 -28.12
CA THR A 260 -38.20 -3.63 -29.30
C THR A 260 -38.68 -2.85 -30.53
N GLU A 261 -37.79 -2.16 -31.22
CA GLU A 261 -38.07 -1.65 -32.57
C GLU A 261 -37.86 -2.77 -33.61
N PRO A 262 -38.79 -2.98 -34.55
CA PRO A 262 -38.66 -4.01 -35.57
C PRO A 262 -37.78 -3.54 -36.73
N LEU A 263 -36.94 -4.47 -37.22
CA LEU A 263 -36.32 -4.39 -38.54
C LEU A 263 -37.42 -4.34 -39.60
N VAL A 264 -37.57 -3.20 -40.28
CA VAL A 264 -38.29 -3.12 -41.55
C VAL A 264 -37.26 -2.96 -42.65
N GLY A 265 -37.11 -4.03 -43.45
CA GLY A 265 -36.38 -3.99 -44.69
C GLY A 265 -37.28 -3.54 -45.85
N SER A 266 -36.63 -2.92 -46.84
CA SER A 266 -36.88 -3.07 -48.27
C SER A 266 -35.71 -2.45 -49.02
#